data_AF-E6VWS5-F1
#
_entry.id   AF-E6VWS5-F1
#
_cell.length_a   1.000
_cell.length_b   1.000
_cell.length_c   1.000
_cell.angle_alpha   90.00
_cell.angle_beta   90.00
_cell.angle_gamma   90.00
#
_symmetry.space_group_name_H-M   'P 1'
#
loop_
_entity.id
_entity.type
_entity.pdbx_description
1 polymer ?
#
loop_
_entity_poly.entity_id
_entity_poly.type
_entity_poly.pdbx_seq_one_letter_code
_entity_poly.pdbx_strand_id
1 'polypeptide(L)'
;MIISAGIRISRSMVRPARGGPAHSLDKAPGVATWFSTRRPWNGWPLPALVIPKGNPKNTLPMLTFDLHFHANIHRMPARSKALRLGKIKWYLGEYGLDYLASTEHSYKKPLEAYQRLAETAADLKTVIIPGVESVSAEGIDIIFLYDSEDHLRWGLDQFRTFGWSVRDVARIAADTGALSIVPHPFHLGRTSAGNVLSRRGYSQLLGMTDYVEIHNGSALTFDSRLAGSRAGQLFEKTQLRLDRTIDLPMEDRGDGLGWAVSSDAHYPGEQYIVGCTEIPMAGAEAPLDFLRRRIRFAPYALTQPSEVNSVNSLRLLRSLQGVLKEGLVKRCLRTSEQTRAAAIAVGLTYSVLPTL
;
A
#
# COMPACT_ATOMS: atom_id res chain seq x y z
N MET A 1 -31.63 41.25 31.09
CA MET A 1 -31.57 42.03 29.83
C MET A 1 -31.58 41.02 28.69
N ILE A 2 -32.77 40.74 28.17
CA ILE A 2 -33.05 39.67 27.20
C ILE A 2 -33.56 40.38 25.95
N ILE A 3 -32.86 40.26 24.83
CA ILE A 3 -33.32 40.76 23.54
C ILE A 3 -33.57 39.55 22.66
N SER A 4 -34.86 39.26 22.47
CA SER A 4 -35.41 38.36 21.48
C SER A 4 -35.65 39.16 20.19
N ALA A 5 -35.20 38.66 19.05
CA ALA A 5 -35.60 39.14 17.74
C ALA A 5 -35.88 37.93 16.84
N GLY A 6 -37.17 37.67 16.60
CA GLY A 6 -37.66 36.64 15.71
C GLY A 6 -37.61 37.05 14.24
N ILE A 7 -37.31 36.09 13.37
CA ILE A 7 -37.41 36.23 11.92
C ILE A 7 -38.68 35.52 11.46
N ARG A 8 -39.55 36.28 10.78
CA ARG A 8 -40.79 35.83 10.13
C ARG A 8 -40.50 35.14 8.80
N ILE A 9 -41.19 34.03 8.58
CA ILE A 9 -41.33 33.33 7.29
C ILE A 9 -42.58 33.89 6.59
N SER A 10 -42.45 34.40 5.36
CA SER A 10 -43.61 34.73 4.52
C SER A 10 -43.89 33.61 3.51
N ARG A 11 -45.08 33.03 3.58
CA ARG A 11 -45.71 32.22 2.54
C ARG A 11 -46.53 33.14 1.62
N SER A 12 -46.49 32.88 0.32
CA SER A 12 -47.52 33.33 -0.62
C SER A 12 -47.96 32.15 -1.51
N MET A 13 -49.23 31.75 -1.38
CA MET A 13 -50.04 31.06 -2.39
C MET A 13 -50.66 32.14 -3.31
N VAL A 14 -50.99 31.94 -4.59
CA VAL A 14 -52.22 31.31 -5.13
C VAL A 14 -52.10 31.30 -6.68
N ARG A 15 -52.08 30.11 -7.35
CA ARG A 15 -53.06 29.48 -8.29
C ARG A 15 -53.22 30.12 -9.73
N PRO A 16 -54.04 29.57 -10.67
CA PRO A 16 -53.58 28.65 -11.74
C PRO A 16 -54.09 29.01 -13.17
N ALA A 17 -53.55 28.43 -14.26
CA ALA A 17 -54.31 28.20 -15.50
C ALA A 17 -53.62 27.23 -16.50
N ARG A 18 -54.35 26.13 -16.79
CA ARG A 18 -54.70 25.49 -18.09
C ARG A 18 -53.70 25.50 -19.28
N GLY A 19 -53.42 24.30 -19.81
CA GLY A 19 -53.79 23.94 -21.20
C GLY A 19 -52.71 23.54 -22.24
N GLY A 20 -52.28 22.26 -22.25
CA GLY A 20 -51.90 21.40 -23.41
C GLY A 20 -50.74 21.80 -24.38
N PRO A 21 -50.35 20.96 -25.36
CA PRO A 21 -50.48 19.51 -25.51
C PRO A 21 -49.11 18.76 -25.54
N ALA A 22 -49.19 17.46 -25.78
CA ALA A 22 -48.17 16.42 -25.70
C ALA A 22 -46.86 16.65 -26.48
N HIS A 23 -45.74 16.34 -25.81
CA HIS A 23 -44.58 15.72 -26.45
C HIS A 23 -44.06 14.59 -25.57
N SER A 24 -43.99 13.40 -26.16
CA SER A 24 -43.41 12.18 -25.62
C SER A 24 -41.91 12.37 -25.42
N LEU A 25 -41.47 12.34 -24.16
CA LEU A 25 -40.08 12.12 -23.80
C LEU A 25 -39.94 10.73 -23.22
N ASP A 26 -38.99 9.99 -23.80
CA ASP A 26 -38.65 8.63 -23.48
C ASP A 26 -38.42 8.44 -21.99
N LYS A 27 -39.05 7.39 -21.47
CA LYS A 27 -38.88 6.90 -20.11
C LYS A 27 -37.44 6.41 -19.93
N ALA A 28 -36.65 7.16 -19.16
CA ALA A 28 -35.47 6.62 -18.51
C ALA A 28 -35.89 5.50 -17.54
N PRO A 29 -35.34 4.28 -17.63
CA PRO A 29 -35.65 3.24 -16.66
C PRO A 29 -34.89 3.48 -15.36
N GLY A 30 -35.67 3.54 -14.28
CA GLY A 30 -35.44 2.91 -12.99
C GLY A 30 -34.02 2.90 -12.43
N VAL A 31 -33.81 3.73 -11.41
CA VAL A 31 -32.80 3.52 -10.37
C VAL A 31 -33.10 2.17 -9.70
N ALA A 32 -32.41 1.13 -10.14
CA ALA A 32 -32.41 -0.17 -9.50
C ALA A 32 -31.49 -0.12 -8.27
N THR A 33 -32.08 -0.38 -7.11
CA THR A 33 -31.41 -0.76 -5.88
C THR A 33 -30.46 -1.93 -6.13
N TRP A 34 -29.15 -1.70 -6.04
CA TRP A 34 -28.13 -2.75 -6.06
C TRP A 34 -28.04 -3.40 -4.67
N PHE A 35 -28.84 -4.44 -4.45
CA PHE A 35 -28.57 -5.43 -3.41
C PHE A 35 -28.11 -6.73 -4.07
N SER A 36 -26.84 -7.05 -3.85
CA SER A 36 -26.29 -8.41 -3.69
C SER A 36 -26.87 -9.52 -4.58
N THR A 37 -26.38 -9.60 -5.82
CA THR A 37 -26.27 -10.89 -6.51
C THR A 37 -24.88 -11.47 -6.23
N ARG A 38 -24.80 -12.33 -5.20
CA ARG A 38 -23.61 -13.15 -4.95
C ARG A 38 -23.38 -14.01 -6.19
N ARG A 39 -22.36 -13.68 -6.98
CA ARG A 39 -21.82 -14.63 -7.96
C ARG A 39 -21.31 -15.85 -7.19
N PRO A 40 -21.65 -17.09 -7.60
CA PRO A 40 -20.94 -18.26 -7.09
C PRO A 40 -19.44 -18.07 -7.36
N TRP A 41 -18.66 -18.29 -6.32
CA TRP A 41 -17.21 -18.13 -6.29
C TRP A 41 -16.59 -19.28 -7.10
N ASN A 42 -16.59 -19.17 -8.43
CA ASN A 42 -15.78 -19.99 -9.31
C ASN A 42 -14.37 -19.42 -9.20
N GLY A 43 -13.53 -20.02 -8.35
CA GLY A 43 -12.23 -19.49 -7.93
C GLY A 43 -11.55 -18.66 -9.01
N TRP A 44 -11.09 -17.46 -8.64
CA TRP A 44 -10.44 -16.49 -9.51
C TRP A 44 -9.91 -17.14 -10.79
N PRO A 45 -10.54 -16.97 -11.96
CA PRO A 45 -9.72 -16.86 -13.14
C PRO A 45 -8.93 -15.59 -12.87
N LEU A 46 -7.71 -15.71 -12.31
CA LEU A 46 -6.69 -14.67 -12.48
C LEU A 46 -6.87 -14.24 -13.94
N PRO A 47 -7.30 -12.99 -14.23
CA PRO A 47 -7.89 -12.60 -15.52
C PRO A 47 -7.05 -13.21 -16.62
N ALA A 48 -7.57 -14.28 -17.24
CA ALA A 48 -6.82 -15.40 -17.83
C ALA A 48 -5.34 -15.05 -17.94
N LEU A 49 -4.55 -15.29 -16.88
CA LEU A 49 -3.20 -14.73 -16.74
C LEU A 49 -2.47 -14.95 -18.05
N VAL A 50 -2.40 -13.90 -18.87
CA VAL A 50 -1.89 -14.02 -20.23
C VAL A 50 -0.40 -14.09 -20.04
N ILE A 51 0.11 -15.29 -19.76
CA ILE A 51 1.48 -15.63 -20.10
C ILE A 51 1.46 -15.51 -21.62
N PRO A 52 2.02 -14.45 -22.21
CA PRO A 52 1.89 -14.26 -23.64
C PRO A 52 2.61 -15.44 -24.29
N LYS A 53 1.87 -16.36 -24.89
CA LYS A 53 2.43 -17.33 -25.86
C LYS A 53 2.73 -16.60 -27.17
N GLY A 54 3.40 -15.46 -27.07
CA GLY A 54 3.73 -14.57 -28.18
C GLY A 54 4.95 -15.09 -28.92
N ASN A 55 4.92 -14.92 -30.24
CA ASN A 55 6.02 -15.22 -31.15
C ASN A 55 7.29 -14.42 -30.69
N PRO A 56 8.39 -15.08 -30.31
CA PRO A 56 9.54 -14.46 -29.61
C PRO A 56 10.32 -13.41 -30.42
N LYS A 57 9.90 -13.10 -31.64
CA LYS A 57 10.68 -12.29 -32.57
C LYS A 57 10.42 -10.78 -32.51
N ASN A 58 9.35 -10.29 -31.85
CA ASN A 58 8.99 -8.86 -31.86
C ASN A 58 8.42 -8.31 -30.54
N THR A 59 8.43 -9.05 -29.44
CA THR A 59 7.96 -8.51 -28.15
C THR A 59 9.05 -7.63 -27.56
N LEU A 60 8.74 -6.35 -27.35
CA LEU A 60 9.57 -5.45 -26.54
C LEU A 60 9.86 -6.12 -25.18
N PRO A 61 11.06 -5.94 -24.61
CA PRO A 61 11.37 -6.50 -23.31
C PRO A 61 10.41 -5.93 -22.26
N MET A 62 9.62 -6.80 -21.65
CA MET A 62 8.73 -6.45 -20.55
C MET A 62 9.56 -6.24 -19.29
N LEU A 63 9.38 -5.10 -18.62
CA LEU A 63 10.03 -4.80 -17.35
C LEU A 63 9.13 -5.23 -16.19
N THR A 64 9.75 -5.72 -15.12
CA THR A 64 9.08 -6.18 -13.90
C THR A 64 9.57 -5.43 -12.65
N PHE A 65 8.64 -5.01 -11.80
CA PHE A 65 8.89 -4.21 -10.61
C PHE A 65 8.14 -4.78 -9.41
N ASP A 66 8.84 -5.04 -8.32
CA ASP A 66 8.23 -5.29 -7.02
C ASP A 66 8.48 -4.07 -6.12
N LEU A 67 7.47 -3.21 -5.97
CA LEU A 67 7.62 -1.89 -5.32
C LEU A 67 7.41 -1.92 -3.79
N HIS A 68 7.19 -3.10 -3.21
CA HIS A 68 6.97 -3.28 -1.77
C HIS A 68 7.52 -4.65 -1.35
N PHE A 69 8.68 -4.67 -0.70
CA PHE A 69 9.33 -5.89 -0.24
C PHE A 69 10.08 -5.69 1.09
N HIS A 70 9.95 -6.67 1.98
CA HIS A 70 10.58 -6.66 3.31
C HIS A 70 11.60 -7.78 3.47
N ALA A 71 12.88 -7.41 3.59
CA ALA A 71 13.94 -8.37 3.92
C ALA A 71 13.68 -9.04 5.29
N ASN A 72 13.10 -8.31 6.24
CA ASN A 72 12.82 -8.71 7.61
C ASN A 72 14.04 -9.33 8.31
N ILE A 73 15.20 -8.68 8.16
CA ILE A 73 16.48 -9.15 8.72
C ILE A 73 16.86 -8.47 10.05
N HIS A 74 16.09 -7.47 10.48
CA HIS A 74 16.33 -6.75 11.72
C HIS A 74 16.31 -7.68 12.95
N ARG A 75 17.32 -7.56 13.82
CA ARG A 75 17.50 -8.38 15.04
C ARG A 75 17.60 -9.89 14.80
N MET A 76 17.78 -10.34 13.55
CA MET A 76 18.07 -11.74 13.29
C MET A 76 19.52 -12.08 13.67
N PRO A 77 19.78 -13.25 14.29
CA PRO A 77 21.14 -13.76 14.45
C PRO A 77 21.85 -13.89 13.09
N ALA A 78 23.17 -13.70 13.06
CA ALA A 78 23.97 -13.67 11.83
C ALA A 78 23.72 -14.89 10.93
N ARG A 79 23.70 -16.10 11.51
CA ARG A 79 23.42 -17.35 10.76
C ARG A 79 22.04 -17.34 10.11
N SER A 80 21.00 -16.93 10.84
CA SER A 80 19.63 -16.87 10.31
C SER A 80 19.49 -15.80 9.23
N LYS A 81 20.16 -14.65 9.41
CA LYS A 81 20.22 -13.58 8.42
C LYS A 81 20.87 -14.07 7.11
N ALA A 82 22.02 -14.72 7.19
CA ALA A 82 22.70 -15.30 6.03
C ALA A 82 21.83 -16.34 5.30
N LEU A 83 21.17 -17.24 6.04
CA LEU A 83 20.24 -18.21 5.45
C LEU A 83 19.05 -17.53 4.75
N ARG A 84 18.53 -16.44 5.32
CA ARG A 84 17.42 -15.69 4.71
C ARG A 84 17.86 -15.00 3.42
N LEU A 85 18.98 -14.28 3.45
CA LEU A 85 19.53 -13.60 2.29
C LEU A 85 19.92 -14.59 1.18
N GLY A 86 20.48 -15.76 1.52
CA GLY A 86 20.75 -16.82 0.55
C GLY A 86 19.48 -17.33 -0.15
N LYS A 87 18.36 -17.44 0.58
CA LYS A 87 17.06 -17.76 -0.05
C LYS A 87 16.56 -16.63 -0.93
N ILE A 88 16.64 -15.38 -0.49
CA ILE A 88 16.26 -14.22 -1.31
C ILE A 88 17.06 -14.22 -2.61
N LYS A 89 18.38 -14.38 -2.55
CA LYS A 89 19.27 -14.50 -3.72
C LYS A 89 18.78 -15.57 -4.70
N TRP A 90 18.47 -16.75 -4.18
CA TRP A 90 17.99 -17.87 -4.98
C TRP A 90 16.68 -17.50 -5.70
N TYR A 91 15.70 -16.92 -5.00
CA TYR A 91 14.43 -16.49 -5.61
C TYR A 91 14.64 -15.39 -6.67
N LEU A 92 15.47 -14.38 -6.40
CA LEU A 92 15.74 -13.32 -7.38
C LEU A 92 16.44 -13.87 -8.64
N GLY A 93 17.38 -14.80 -8.48
CA GLY A 93 18.07 -15.45 -9.59
C GLY A 93 17.16 -16.35 -10.42
N GLU A 94 16.26 -17.08 -9.77
CA GLU A 94 15.34 -18.03 -10.44
C GLU A 94 14.26 -17.32 -11.26
N TYR A 95 13.64 -16.26 -10.70
CA TYR A 95 12.45 -15.63 -11.32
C TYR A 95 12.77 -14.40 -12.18
N GLY A 96 14.00 -13.88 -12.14
CA GLY A 96 14.48 -12.88 -13.11
C GLY A 96 13.82 -11.50 -13.01
N LEU A 97 13.35 -11.10 -11.82
CA LEU A 97 12.78 -9.77 -11.54
C LEU A 97 13.77 -8.66 -11.91
N ASP A 98 13.32 -7.62 -12.61
CA ASP A 98 14.19 -6.51 -13.03
C ASP A 98 14.48 -5.54 -11.88
N TYR A 99 13.45 -5.15 -11.13
CA TYR A 99 13.57 -4.14 -10.08
C TYR A 99 12.86 -4.57 -8.78
N LEU A 100 13.52 -4.38 -7.64
CA LEU A 100 12.99 -4.67 -6.32
C LEU A 100 13.18 -3.48 -5.38
N ALA A 101 12.11 -2.89 -4.86
CA ALA A 101 12.20 -1.86 -3.84
C ALA A 101 12.41 -2.47 -2.45
N SER A 102 13.49 -2.07 -1.76
CA SER A 102 13.70 -2.41 -0.36
C SER A 102 12.91 -1.44 0.51
N THR A 103 11.77 -1.86 1.04
CA THR A 103 10.84 -0.98 1.76
C THR A 103 10.61 -1.43 3.20
N GLU A 104 11.68 -1.89 3.85
CA GLU A 104 11.62 -2.30 5.26
C GLU A 104 11.07 -1.15 6.13
N HIS A 105 10.28 -1.47 7.16
CA HIS A 105 9.68 -0.43 7.99
C HIS A 105 10.74 0.47 8.67
N SER A 106 10.43 1.76 8.82
CA SER A 106 11.30 2.78 9.43
C SER A 106 11.90 2.38 10.80
N TYR A 107 11.19 1.59 11.61
CA TYR A 107 11.65 1.11 12.92
C TYR A 107 12.46 -0.21 12.89
N LYS A 108 12.77 -0.75 11.70
CA LYS A 108 13.47 -2.03 11.49
C LYS A 108 14.82 -1.87 10.76
N LYS A 109 15.51 -0.73 10.88
CA LYS A 109 16.80 -0.45 10.21
C LYS A 109 16.74 -0.61 8.67
N PRO A 110 15.93 0.21 7.97
CA PRO A 110 15.77 0.14 6.52
C PRO A 110 17.07 0.28 5.72
N LEU A 111 17.99 1.15 6.16
CA LEU A 111 19.30 1.29 5.49
C LEU A 111 20.09 -0.03 5.48
N GLU A 112 20.11 -0.75 6.61
CA GLU A 112 20.77 -2.07 6.68
C GLU A 112 20.06 -3.08 5.77
N ALA A 113 18.72 -3.07 5.74
CA ALA A 113 17.94 -3.95 4.86
C ALA A 113 18.27 -3.72 3.39
N TYR A 114 18.30 -2.46 2.96
CA TYR A 114 18.69 -2.07 1.60
C TYR A 114 20.11 -2.54 1.26
N GLN A 115 21.10 -2.18 2.08
CA GLN A 115 22.50 -2.54 1.85
C GLN A 115 22.68 -4.05 1.68
N ARG A 116 22.05 -4.85 2.55
CA ARG A 116 22.13 -6.31 2.47
C ARG A 116 21.43 -6.89 1.24
N LEU A 117 20.30 -6.31 0.82
CA LEU A 117 19.64 -6.74 -0.42
C LEU A 117 20.48 -6.37 -1.64
N ALA A 118 21.04 -5.15 -1.69
CA ALA A 118 21.92 -4.71 -2.77
C ALA A 118 23.16 -5.60 -2.89
N GLU A 119 23.83 -5.91 -1.77
CA GLU A 119 24.93 -6.89 -1.73
C GLU A 119 24.50 -8.27 -2.23
N THR A 120 23.29 -8.71 -1.86
CA THR A 120 22.75 -10.03 -2.22
C THR A 120 22.45 -10.15 -3.72
N ALA A 121 22.06 -9.04 -4.36
CA ALA A 121 21.69 -8.97 -5.78
C ALA A 121 22.80 -8.46 -6.69
N ALA A 122 24.00 -8.16 -6.17
CA ALA A 122 25.08 -7.52 -6.92
C ALA A 122 25.54 -8.29 -8.17
N ASP A 123 25.40 -9.62 -8.18
CA ASP A 123 25.72 -10.50 -9.31
C ASP A 123 24.47 -11.02 -10.05
N LEU A 124 23.30 -10.44 -9.77
CA LEU A 124 22.04 -10.77 -10.42
C LEU A 124 21.60 -9.64 -11.36
N LYS A 125 20.61 -9.92 -12.21
CA LYS A 125 19.96 -8.91 -13.06
C LYS A 125 19.18 -7.88 -12.24
N THR A 126 18.65 -8.29 -11.09
CA THR A 126 17.73 -7.47 -10.28
C THR A 126 18.44 -6.26 -9.69
N VAL A 127 17.92 -5.07 -9.99
CA VAL A 127 18.36 -3.80 -9.37
C VAL A 127 17.54 -3.53 -8.12
N ILE A 128 18.22 -3.26 -7.00
CA ILE A 128 17.57 -2.91 -5.73
C ILE A 128 17.35 -1.40 -5.65
N ILE A 129 16.10 -0.98 -5.52
CA ILE A 129 15.71 0.42 -5.32
C ILE A 129 15.71 0.73 -3.81
N PRO A 130 16.45 1.74 -3.35
CA PRO A 130 16.43 2.17 -1.95
C PRO A 130 15.06 2.71 -1.54
N GLY A 131 14.56 2.31 -0.38
CA GLY A 131 13.27 2.78 0.11
C GLY A 131 13.05 2.51 1.61
N VAL A 132 11.89 2.95 2.08
CA VAL A 132 11.42 2.73 3.46
C VAL A 132 9.90 2.75 3.50
N GLU A 133 9.29 1.88 4.29
CA GLU A 133 7.88 2.01 4.69
C GLU A 133 7.83 2.77 6.03
N SER A 134 7.55 4.06 5.97
CA SER A 134 7.49 4.93 7.14
C SER A 134 6.07 4.99 7.71
N VAL A 135 5.97 5.10 9.04
CA VAL A 135 4.68 5.16 9.73
C VAL A 135 4.45 6.56 10.25
N SER A 136 3.35 7.18 9.84
CA SER A 136 2.94 8.52 10.28
C SER A 136 2.44 8.55 11.73
N ALA A 137 2.22 9.74 12.28
CA ALA A 137 1.66 9.98 13.61
C ALA A 137 0.21 9.46 13.75
N GLU A 138 -0.55 9.46 12.64
CA GLU A 138 -1.87 8.84 12.56
C GLU A 138 -1.79 7.30 12.62
N GLY A 139 -0.59 6.75 12.42
CA GLY A 139 -0.34 5.32 12.33
C GLY A 139 -0.56 4.78 10.92
N ILE A 140 -0.39 5.61 9.89
CA ILE A 140 -0.57 5.21 8.49
C ILE A 140 0.78 4.87 7.87
N ASP A 141 0.88 3.76 7.16
CA ASP A 141 2.09 3.39 6.41
C ASP A 141 2.14 4.16 5.08
N ILE A 142 3.31 4.70 4.73
CA ILE A 142 3.62 5.33 3.43
C ILE A 142 5.01 4.86 3.00
N ILE A 143 5.15 4.47 1.75
CA ILE A 143 6.45 4.11 1.18
C ILE A 143 7.08 5.34 0.56
N PHE A 144 8.38 5.52 0.82
CA PHE A 144 9.24 6.47 0.14
C PHE A 144 10.35 5.72 -0.57
N LEU A 145 10.52 5.96 -1.87
CA LEU A 145 11.61 5.42 -2.69
C LEU A 145 12.60 6.52 -3.07
N TYR A 146 13.89 6.19 -3.14
CA TYR A 146 14.98 7.14 -3.33
C TYR A 146 15.90 6.74 -4.48
N ASP A 147 16.58 7.74 -5.06
CA ASP A 147 17.52 7.53 -6.16
C ASP A 147 18.79 6.79 -5.73
N SER A 148 19.16 6.92 -4.45
CA SER A 148 20.45 6.44 -3.93
C SER A 148 20.38 6.07 -2.45
N GLU A 149 21.42 5.38 -1.98
CA GLU A 149 21.63 5.10 -0.55
C GLU A 149 21.73 6.39 0.28
N ASP A 150 22.42 7.42 -0.23
CA ASP A 150 22.60 8.68 0.48
C ASP A 150 21.28 9.43 0.64
N HIS A 151 20.42 9.41 -0.37
CA HIS A 151 19.07 9.97 -0.26
C HIS A 151 18.19 9.17 0.71
N LEU A 152 18.30 7.83 0.74
CA LEU A 152 17.63 7.03 1.76
C LEU A 152 18.13 7.41 3.16
N ARG A 153 19.45 7.52 3.36
CA ARG A 153 20.04 7.90 4.65
C ARG A 153 19.54 9.29 5.09
N TRP A 154 19.60 10.27 4.19
CA TRP A 154 19.07 11.62 4.43
C TRP A 154 17.59 11.59 4.80
N GLY A 155 16.77 10.85 4.05
CA GLY A 155 15.35 10.71 4.32
C GLY A 155 15.09 10.14 5.72
N LEU A 156 15.80 9.07 6.10
CA LEU A 156 15.64 8.46 7.42
C LEU A 156 15.95 9.42 8.58
N ASP A 157 16.82 10.41 8.37
CA ASP A 157 17.10 11.45 9.35
C ASP A 157 15.95 12.48 9.47
N GLN A 158 15.13 12.63 8.43
CA GLN A 158 14.01 13.58 8.38
C GLN A 158 12.71 13.04 9.01
N PHE A 159 12.47 11.72 9.03
CA PHE A 159 11.21 11.15 9.52
C PHE A 159 11.43 10.09 10.59
N ARG A 160 11.29 10.54 11.84
CA ARG A 160 11.10 9.63 12.98
C ARG A 160 9.77 8.91 12.85
N THR A 161 9.74 7.60 13.08
CA THR A 161 8.50 6.81 13.13
C THR A 161 7.49 7.46 14.10
N PHE A 162 6.25 7.65 13.66
CA PHE A 162 5.17 8.37 14.36
C PHE A 162 5.42 9.88 14.61
N GLY A 163 6.48 10.47 14.05
CA GLY A 163 6.90 11.86 14.28
C GLY A 163 6.43 12.86 13.23
N TRP A 164 5.69 12.43 12.21
CA TRP A 164 5.27 13.25 11.07
C TRP A 164 3.82 12.93 10.65
N SER A 165 3.09 13.85 10.03
CA SER A 165 1.68 13.63 9.63
C SER A 165 1.57 13.16 8.18
N VAL A 166 0.55 12.35 7.84
CA VAL A 166 0.24 12.05 6.43
C VAL A 166 -0.05 13.30 5.58
N ARG A 167 -0.34 14.44 6.21
CA ARG A 167 -0.48 15.73 5.52
C ARG A 167 0.84 16.30 5.02
N ASP A 168 1.96 15.81 5.54
CA ASP A 168 3.31 16.22 5.17
C ASP A 168 3.88 15.43 3.99
N VAL A 169 3.19 14.40 3.47
CA VAL A 169 3.75 13.47 2.46
C VAL A 169 4.34 14.20 1.26
N ALA A 170 3.59 15.12 0.63
CA ALA A 170 4.08 15.85 -0.55
C ALA A 170 5.31 16.70 -0.23
N ARG A 171 5.33 17.37 0.93
CA ARG A 171 6.48 18.17 1.38
C ARG A 171 7.69 17.28 1.65
N ILE A 172 7.50 16.16 2.35
CA ILE A 172 8.55 15.19 2.65
C ILE A 172 9.16 14.64 1.35
N ALA A 173 8.31 14.25 0.39
CA ALA A 173 8.74 13.76 -0.91
C ALA A 173 9.58 14.83 -1.64
N ALA A 174 9.11 16.07 -1.68
CA ALA A 174 9.85 17.19 -2.29
C ALA A 174 11.18 17.50 -1.59
N ASP A 175 11.19 17.59 -0.25
CA ASP A 175 12.36 17.95 0.56
C ASP A 175 13.47 16.88 0.50
N THR A 176 13.10 15.62 0.26
CA THR A 176 14.05 14.48 0.23
C THR A 176 14.28 13.89 -1.15
N GLY A 177 13.62 14.45 -2.18
CA GLY A 177 13.66 13.92 -3.54
C GLY A 177 12.99 12.54 -3.71
N ALA A 178 12.21 12.11 -2.72
CA ALA A 178 11.59 10.78 -2.72
C ALA A 178 10.37 10.72 -3.64
N LEU A 179 10.10 9.51 -4.15
CA LEU A 179 8.81 9.13 -4.72
C LEU A 179 7.94 8.51 -3.63
N SER A 180 6.67 8.91 -3.56
CA SER A 180 5.75 8.47 -2.51
C SER A 180 4.69 7.48 -3.02
N ILE A 181 4.44 6.41 -2.26
CA ILE A 181 3.43 5.40 -2.57
C ILE A 181 2.52 5.22 -1.35
N VAL A 182 1.21 5.17 -1.57
CA VAL A 182 0.24 4.67 -0.57
C VAL A 182 0.16 3.15 -0.68
N PRO A 183 0.77 2.38 0.24
CA PRO A 183 0.71 0.93 0.20
C PRO A 183 -0.65 0.42 0.70
N HIS A 184 -1.07 -0.73 0.18
CA HIS A 184 -2.18 -1.56 0.64
C HIS A 184 -3.33 -0.81 1.34
N PRO A 185 -4.01 0.14 0.67
CA PRO A 185 -4.87 1.14 1.32
C PRO A 185 -6.05 0.56 2.11
N PHE A 186 -6.42 -0.70 1.88
CA PHE A 186 -7.47 -1.42 2.60
C PHE A 186 -7.03 -2.76 3.22
N HIS A 187 -5.73 -2.93 3.53
CA HIS A 187 -5.21 -4.15 4.18
C HIS A 187 -5.97 -4.47 5.48
N LEU A 188 -5.82 -5.71 5.97
CA LEU A 188 -6.39 -6.12 7.27
C LEU A 188 -5.76 -5.38 8.46
N GLY A 189 -4.58 -4.79 8.26
CA GLY A 189 -3.87 -4.00 9.24
C GLY A 189 -4.64 -2.73 9.65
N ARG A 190 -4.32 -2.22 10.85
CA ARG A 190 -4.86 -0.94 11.34
C ARG A 190 -4.14 0.28 10.77
N THR A 191 -3.11 0.07 9.96
CA THR A 191 -2.22 1.11 9.45
C THR A 191 -2.48 1.48 8.00
N SER A 192 -3.43 0.82 7.34
CA SER A 192 -3.83 1.18 5.98
C SER A 192 -4.62 2.48 5.96
N ALA A 193 -4.27 3.37 5.02
CA ALA A 193 -4.85 4.72 4.95
C ALA A 193 -6.38 4.72 4.87
N GLY A 194 -6.98 3.81 4.08
CA GLY A 194 -8.43 3.69 3.92
C GLY A 194 -9.16 3.14 5.15
N ASN A 195 -8.44 2.56 6.11
CA ASN A 195 -9.00 2.16 7.41
C ASN A 195 -8.92 3.25 8.48
N VAL A 196 -7.98 4.20 8.34
CA VAL A 196 -7.70 5.24 9.34
C VAL A 196 -8.35 6.57 8.96
N LEU A 197 -8.30 6.95 7.69
CA LEU A 197 -8.78 8.23 7.21
C LEU A 197 -10.26 8.17 6.82
N SER A 198 -10.92 9.33 6.88
CA SER A 198 -12.21 9.52 6.21
C SER A 198 -12.02 9.46 4.68
N ARG A 199 -13.09 9.22 3.92
CA ARG A 199 -13.02 9.24 2.44
C ARG A 199 -12.40 10.53 1.89
N ARG A 200 -12.74 11.68 2.49
CA ARG A 200 -12.12 12.97 2.14
C ARG A 200 -10.63 13.00 2.47
N GLY A 201 -10.24 12.53 3.65
CA GLY A 201 -8.83 12.47 4.05
C GLY A 201 -8.00 11.54 3.17
N TYR A 202 -8.55 10.38 2.80
CA TYR A 202 -7.91 9.45 1.88
C TYR A 202 -7.75 10.05 0.48
N SER A 203 -8.80 10.68 -0.07
CA SER A 203 -8.71 11.40 -1.35
C SER A 203 -7.68 12.53 -1.32
N GLN A 204 -7.57 13.26 -0.21
CA GLN A 204 -6.53 14.27 -0.01
C GLN A 204 -5.13 13.65 -0.01
N LEU A 205 -4.94 12.52 0.69
CA LEU A 205 -3.67 11.78 0.69
C LEU A 205 -3.27 11.36 -0.73
N LEU A 206 -4.20 10.79 -1.51
CA LEU A 206 -3.94 10.42 -2.90
C LEU A 206 -3.50 11.62 -3.75
N GLY A 207 -4.11 12.80 -3.54
CA GLY A 207 -3.71 14.03 -4.22
C GLY A 207 -2.33 14.57 -3.83
N MET A 208 -1.69 14.01 -2.80
CA MET A 208 -0.36 14.39 -2.31
C MET A 208 0.70 13.32 -2.61
N THR A 209 0.34 12.22 -3.26
CA THR A 209 1.21 11.06 -3.50
C THR A 209 1.41 10.80 -4.98
N ASP A 210 2.50 10.10 -5.33
CA ASP A 210 2.82 9.78 -6.73
C ASP A 210 2.13 8.51 -7.21
N TYR A 211 2.04 7.51 -6.32
CA TYR A 211 1.48 6.20 -6.59
C TYR A 211 0.52 5.73 -5.50
N VAL A 212 -0.37 4.83 -5.90
CA VAL A 212 -1.15 3.98 -4.99
C VAL A 212 -0.92 2.52 -5.37
N GLU A 213 -0.83 1.66 -4.38
CA GLU A 213 -0.79 0.23 -4.61
C GLU A 213 -2.19 -0.30 -4.94
N ILE A 214 -2.34 -0.81 -6.16
CA ILE A 214 -3.61 -1.33 -6.68
C ILE A 214 -3.75 -2.84 -6.53
N HIS A 215 -2.63 -3.56 -6.38
CA HIS A 215 -2.59 -5.00 -6.20
C HIS A 215 -1.48 -5.34 -5.21
N ASN A 216 -1.82 -6.06 -4.13
CA ASN A 216 -0.85 -6.49 -3.12
C ASN A 216 -0.89 -8.02 -2.95
N GLY A 217 0.25 -8.67 -3.19
CA GLY A 217 0.40 -10.12 -3.17
C GLY A 217 0.23 -10.77 -1.79
N SER A 218 0.40 -10.02 -0.69
CA SER A 218 0.27 -10.57 0.66
C SER A 218 -1.15 -11.09 0.95
N ALA A 219 -2.17 -10.46 0.36
CA ALA A 219 -3.56 -10.83 0.53
C ALA A 219 -3.92 -12.18 -0.11
N LEU A 220 -3.19 -12.63 -1.14
CA LEU A 220 -3.42 -13.94 -1.78
C LEU A 220 -3.21 -15.12 -0.81
N THR A 221 -2.32 -14.94 0.18
CA THR A 221 -2.09 -15.97 1.20
C THR A 221 -3.31 -16.16 2.11
N PHE A 222 -4.12 -15.12 2.30
CA PHE A 222 -5.33 -15.15 3.10
C PHE A 222 -6.56 -15.60 2.29
N ASP A 223 -6.66 -15.16 1.04
CA ASP A 223 -7.84 -15.37 0.20
C ASP A 223 -8.06 -16.86 -0.17
N SER A 224 -7.00 -17.57 -0.54
CA SER A 224 -7.04 -19.02 -0.86
C SER A 224 -7.67 -19.90 0.23
N ARG A 225 -7.77 -19.39 1.46
CA ARG A 225 -8.27 -20.10 2.65
C ARG A 225 -9.67 -19.68 3.03
N LEU A 226 -9.93 -18.38 3.05
CA LEU A 226 -11.23 -17.84 3.46
C LEU A 226 -12.30 -18.20 2.43
N ALA A 227 -11.94 -18.14 1.15
CA ALA A 227 -12.79 -18.54 0.03
C ALA A 227 -13.35 -19.96 0.10
N GLY A 228 -12.53 -20.93 0.54
CA GLY A 228 -12.91 -22.35 0.61
C GLY A 228 -13.70 -22.72 1.87
N SER A 229 -13.87 -21.80 2.81
CA SER A 229 -14.45 -22.09 4.12
C SER A 229 -15.81 -21.43 4.32
N ARG A 230 -16.72 -22.09 5.06
CA ARG A 230 -17.95 -21.46 5.54
C ARG A 230 -17.69 -20.24 6.45
N ALA A 231 -16.44 -20.07 6.92
CA ALA A 231 -16.03 -18.93 7.72
C ALA A 231 -16.00 -17.62 6.94
N GLY A 232 -15.87 -17.62 5.60
CA GLY A 232 -15.91 -16.39 4.80
C GLY A 232 -17.19 -15.58 5.02
N GLN A 233 -18.33 -16.26 5.21
CA GLN A 233 -19.62 -15.63 5.52
C GLN A 233 -19.67 -15.01 6.92
N LEU A 234 -18.87 -15.52 7.87
CA LEU A 234 -18.77 -14.95 9.21
C LEU A 234 -17.87 -13.70 9.23
N PHE A 235 -17.08 -13.49 8.17
CA PHE A 235 -16.08 -12.42 8.08
C PHE A 235 -16.22 -11.58 6.81
N GLU A 236 -17.45 -11.23 6.41
CA GLU A 236 -17.71 -10.45 5.18
C GLU A 236 -16.89 -9.15 5.10
N LYS A 237 -16.72 -8.45 6.24
CA LYS A 237 -15.89 -7.24 6.30
C LYS A 237 -14.40 -7.50 6.04
N THR A 238 -13.89 -8.64 6.51
CA THR A 238 -12.51 -9.07 6.30
C THR A 238 -12.31 -9.45 4.84
N GLN A 239 -13.25 -10.21 4.26
CA GLN A 239 -13.20 -10.58 2.85
C GLN A 239 -13.22 -9.33 1.96
N LEU A 240 -14.12 -8.37 2.22
CA LEU A 240 -14.16 -7.12 1.45
C LEU A 240 -12.84 -6.35 1.48
N ARG A 241 -12.14 -6.36 2.63
CA ARG A 241 -10.81 -5.74 2.75
C ARG A 241 -9.75 -6.49 1.96
N LEU A 242 -9.76 -7.82 2.01
CA LEU A 242 -8.86 -8.65 1.21
C LEU A 242 -9.10 -8.45 -0.27
N ASP A 243 -10.36 -8.47 -0.72
CA ASP A 243 -10.72 -8.24 -2.12
C ASP A 243 -10.18 -6.88 -2.60
N ARG A 244 -10.37 -5.82 -1.81
CA ARG A 244 -9.85 -4.46 -2.10
C ARG A 244 -8.33 -4.35 -2.03
N THR A 245 -7.67 -5.24 -1.31
CA THR A 245 -6.20 -5.28 -1.20
C THR A 245 -5.60 -6.05 -2.38
N ILE A 246 -6.29 -7.10 -2.82
CA ILE A 246 -5.92 -7.86 -4.02
C ILE A 246 -6.13 -7.02 -5.26
N ASP A 247 -7.26 -6.29 -5.35
CA ASP A 247 -7.59 -5.41 -6.46
C ASP A 247 -8.32 -4.16 -5.96
N LEU A 248 -7.61 -3.03 -5.96
CA LEU A 248 -8.15 -1.75 -5.53
C LEU A 248 -9.19 -1.25 -6.53
N PRO A 249 -10.43 -0.96 -6.11
CA PRO A 249 -11.47 -0.43 -7.00
C PRO A 249 -11.05 0.89 -7.65
N MET A 250 -11.47 1.11 -8.90
CA MET A 250 -11.08 2.29 -9.69
C MET A 250 -11.39 3.61 -8.97
N GLU A 251 -12.51 3.70 -8.26
CA GLU A 251 -12.91 4.88 -7.49
C GLU A 251 -11.99 5.22 -6.31
N ASP A 252 -11.15 4.27 -5.89
CA ASP A 252 -10.22 4.39 -4.77
C ASP A 252 -8.75 4.54 -5.23
N ARG A 253 -8.47 4.56 -6.55
CA ARG A 253 -7.10 4.69 -7.13
C ARG A 253 -6.59 6.12 -7.24
N GLY A 254 -7.48 7.12 -7.24
CA GLY A 254 -7.14 8.53 -7.43
C GLY A 254 -6.79 8.88 -8.88
N ASP A 255 -6.92 10.17 -9.21
CA ASP A 255 -6.73 10.68 -10.58
C ASP A 255 -5.27 11.06 -10.85
N GLY A 256 -4.71 10.57 -11.95
CA GLY A 256 -3.37 10.95 -12.41
C GLY A 256 -2.21 10.37 -11.60
N LEU A 257 -2.47 9.41 -10.70
CA LEU A 257 -1.44 8.65 -10.00
C LEU A 257 -0.88 7.52 -10.88
N GLY A 258 0.34 7.09 -10.56
CA GLY A 258 0.87 5.80 -10.98
C GLY A 258 0.21 4.67 -10.21
N TRP A 259 0.24 3.45 -10.77
CA TRP A 259 -0.34 2.27 -10.15
C TRP A 259 0.76 1.30 -9.78
N ALA A 260 1.00 1.14 -8.47
CA ALA A 260 1.95 0.17 -7.96
C ALA A 260 1.30 -1.21 -7.84
N VAL A 261 2.07 -2.24 -8.16
CA VAL A 261 1.71 -3.63 -7.92
C VAL A 261 2.90 -4.29 -7.25
N SER A 262 2.67 -4.92 -6.11
CA SER A 262 3.78 -5.38 -5.28
C SER A 262 3.42 -6.67 -4.55
N SER A 263 4.46 -7.35 -4.07
CA SER A 263 4.27 -8.58 -3.31
C SER A 263 3.94 -8.33 -1.84
N ASP A 264 4.49 -7.26 -1.25
CA ASP A 264 4.57 -7.05 0.19
C ASP A 264 5.10 -8.31 0.91
N ALA A 265 6.04 -9.01 0.24
CA ALA A 265 6.57 -10.25 0.71
C ALA A 265 7.40 -10.03 1.98
N HIS A 266 7.05 -10.77 3.02
CA HIS A 266 7.75 -10.77 4.29
C HIS A 266 8.74 -11.95 4.41
N TYR A 267 8.55 -12.98 3.59
CA TYR A 267 9.42 -14.15 3.53
C TYR A 267 9.90 -14.45 2.11
N PRO A 268 11.08 -15.07 1.94
CA PRO A 268 11.57 -15.46 0.62
C PRO A 268 10.59 -16.43 -0.06
N GLY A 269 10.25 -16.15 -1.32
CA GLY A 269 9.30 -16.96 -2.09
C GLY A 269 7.82 -16.65 -1.89
N GLU A 270 7.51 -15.54 -1.23
CA GLU A 270 6.14 -15.00 -1.15
C GLU A 270 5.89 -13.88 -2.17
N GLN A 271 6.79 -13.71 -3.14
CA GLN A 271 6.66 -12.76 -4.24
C GLN A 271 5.74 -13.35 -5.32
N TYR A 272 4.44 -13.43 -5.04
CA TYR A 272 3.47 -14.05 -5.93
C TYR A 272 3.11 -13.17 -7.12
N ILE A 273 2.84 -11.89 -6.85
CA ILE A 273 2.48 -10.89 -7.85
C ILE A 273 3.43 -9.70 -7.72
N VAL A 274 3.86 -9.17 -8.87
CA VAL A 274 4.65 -7.95 -9.03
C VAL A 274 4.08 -7.13 -10.18
N GLY A 275 4.50 -5.88 -10.35
CA GLY A 275 4.11 -5.06 -11.49
C GLY A 275 4.88 -5.39 -12.75
N CYS A 276 4.25 -5.28 -13.91
CA CYS A 276 4.93 -5.27 -15.21
C CYS A 276 4.48 -4.13 -16.11
N THR A 277 5.34 -3.77 -17.06
CA THR A 277 5.04 -2.75 -18.08
C THR A 277 5.80 -3.03 -19.37
N GLU A 278 5.17 -2.70 -20.49
CA GLU A 278 5.79 -2.68 -21.83
C GLU A 278 6.40 -1.32 -22.16
N ILE A 279 6.21 -0.31 -21.30
CA ILE A 279 6.79 1.02 -21.49
C ILE A 279 8.31 0.89 -21.35
N PRO A 280 9.09 1.18 -22.41
CA PRO A 280 10.53 1.04 -22.34
C PRO A 280 11.14 2.12 -21.44
N MET A 281 12.15 1.72 -20.68
CA MET A 281 13.04 2.64 -19.99
C MET A 281 14.03 3.23 -21.02
N ALA A 282 14.32 4.53 -20.93
CA ALA A 282 15.34 5.11 -21.79
C ALA A 282 16.72 4.54 -21.41
N GLY A 283 17.65 4.44 -22.36
CA GLY A 283 18.84 3.58 -22.21
C GLY A 283 19.65 3.75 -20.91
N ALA A 284 19.87 4.99 -20.45
CA ALA A 284 20.60 5.29 -19.22
C ALA A 284 19.72 5.93 -18.13
N GLU A 285 18.40 5.76 -18.23
CA GLU A 285 17.47 6.31 -17.25
C GLU A 285 17.55 5.54 -15.92
N ALA A 286 17.57 6.27 -14.82
CA ALA A 286 17.53 5.67 -13.49
C ALA A 286 16.13 5.08 -13.20
N PRO A 287 16.02 3.99 -12.43
CA PRO A 287 14.72 3.37 -12.14
C PRO A 287 13.73 4.33 -11.49
N LEU A 288 14.18 5.23 -10.61
CA LEU A 288 13.27 6.19 -9.98
C LEU A 288 12.80 7.28 -10.96
N ASP A 289 13.65 7.74 -11.88
CA ASP A 289 13.24 8.67 -12.95
C ASP A 289 12.17 8.06 -13.86
N PHE A 290 12.34 6.78 -14.19
CA PHE A 290 11.31 6.02 -14.90
C PHE A 290 10.00 5.99 -14.11
N LEU A 291 10.05 5.76 -12.80
CA LEU A 291 8.87 5.78 -11.93
C LEU A 291 8.27 7.18 -11.79
N ARG A 292 9.04 8.27 -11.86
CA ARG A 292 8.50 9.65 -11.84
C ARG A 292 7.53 9.94 -13.00
N ARG A 293 7.56 9.13 -14.07
CA ARG A 293 6.57 9.15 -15.18
C ARG A 293 5.17 8.65 -14.79
N ARG A 294 4.98 8.16 -13.56
CA ARG A 294 3.70 7.63 -13.04
C ARG A 294 3.15 6.47 -13.87
N ILE A 295 4.00 5.46 -14.04
CA ILE A 295 3.68 4.22 -14.72
C ILE A 295 2.48 3.55 -14.06
N ARG A 296 1.58 3.02 -14.88
CA ARG A 296 0.46 2.19 -14.42
C ARG A 296 0.79 0.74 -14.68
N PHE A 297 1.36 0.08 -13.67
CA PHE A 297 1.78 -1.31 -13.81
C PHE A 297 0.56 -2.23 -13.94
N ALA A 298 0.69 -3.25 -14.79
CA ALA A 298 -0.22 -4.39 -14.82
C ALA A 298 0.27 -5.45 -13.82
N PRO A 299 -0.63 -6.26 -13.23
CA PRO A 299 -0.21 -7.36 -12.38
C PRO A 299 0.45 -8.47 -13.19
N TYR A 300 1.58 -8.98 -12.68
CA TYR A 300 2.34 -10.10 -13.24
C TYR A 300 2.56 -11.15 -12.15
N ALA A 301 2.12 -12.39 -12.40
CA ALA A 301 2.39 -13.48 -11.47
C ALA A 301 3.84 -13.95 -11.61
N LEU A 302 4.65 -13.61 -10.62
CA LEU A 302 6.06 -14.01 -10.55
C LEU A 302 6.20 -15.45 -10.02
N THR A 303 5.42 -15.79 -8.97
CA THR A 303 5.39 -17.14 -8.40
C THR A 303 3.97 -17.61 -8.16
N GLN A 304 3.76 -18.93 -8.26
CA GLN A 304 2.47 -19.52 -7.94
C GLN A 304 2.39 -19.85 -6.44
N PRO A 305 1.25 -19.59 -5.77
CA PRO A 305 0.99 -20.13 -4.44
C PRO A 305 1.13 -21.66 -4.43
N SER A 306 1.55 -22.23 -3.30
CA SER A 306 1.62 -23.68 -3.20
C SER A 306 0.21 -24.28 -3.27
N GLU A 307 0.01 -25.36 -4.02
CA GLU A 307 -1.26 -26.11 -3.99
C GLU A 307 -1.37 -26.98 -2.72
N VAL A 308 -0.27 -27.17 -2.00
CA VAL A 308 -0.22 -28.04 -0.82
C VAL A 308 -0.82 -27.32 0.38
N ASN A 309 -1.99 -27.78 0.82
CA ASN A 309 -2.72 -27.22 1.95
C ASN A 309 -1.85 -27.04 3.21
N SER A 310 -1.05 -28.02 3.62
CA SER A 310 -0.24 -27.90 4.84
C SER A 310 0.76 -26.73 4.78
N VAL A 311 1.37 -26.47 3.62
CA VAL A 311 2.29 -25.36 3.40
C VAL A 311 1.56 -24.03 3.54
N ASN A 312 0.37 -23.91 2.95
CA ASN A 312 -0.45 -22.71 3.05
C ASN A 312 -0.93 -22.45 4.49
N SER A 313 -1.22 -23.50 5.29
CA SER A 313 -1.60 -23.35 6.70
C SER A 313 -0.48 -22.69 7.48
N LEU A 314 0.74 -23.18 7.26
CA LEU A 314 1.92 -22.71 7.96
C LEU A 314 2.26 -21.27 7.55
N ARG A 315 2.15 -20.94 6.25
CA ARG A 315 2.31 -19.58 5.74
C ARG A 315 1.29 -18.64 6.38
N LEU A 316 0.00 -18.98 6.37
CA LEU A 316 -1.05 -18.18 6.99
C LEU A 316 -0.80 -17.93 8.48
N LEU A 317 -0.44 -18.97 9.25
CA LEU A 317 -0.13 -18.83 10.67
C LEU A 317 1.06 -17.89 10.90
N ARG A 318 2.11 -17.98 10.06
CA ARG A 318 3.27 -17.08 10.12
C ARG A 318 2.90 -15.65 9.73
N SER A 319 2.06 -15.45 8.73
CA SER A 319 1.57 -14.12 8.33
C SER A 319 0.75 -13.51 9.46
N LEU A 320 -0.19 -14.26 10.05
CA LEU A 320 -0.97 -13.82 11.21
C LEU A 320 -0.08 -13.48 12.41
N GLN A 321 0.90 -14.33 12.72
CA GLN A 321 1.88 -14.05 13.78
C GLN A 321 2.68 -12.78 13.48
N GLY A 322 3.08 -12.57 12.21
CA GLY A 322 3.76 -11.38 11.74
C GLY A 322 2.93 -10.12 11.98
N VAL A 323 1.69 -10.10 11.48
CA VAL A 323 0.74 -8.98 11.65
C VAL A 323 0.49 -8.67 13.13
N LEU A 324 0.28 -9.69 13.96
CA LEU A 324 0.07 -9.50 15.41
C LEU A 324 1.31 -8.92 16.09
N LYS A 325 2.50 -9.48 15.82
CA LYS A 325 3.76 -9.00 16.37
C LYS A 325 4.03 -7.56 15.94
N GLU A 326 3.78 -7.24 14.68
CA GLU A 326 3.94 -5.90 14.15
C GLU A 326 2.99 -4.91 14.80
N GLY A 327 1.71 -5.27 14.93
CA GLY A 327 0.72 -4.46 15.63
C GLY A 327 1.11 -4.17 17.08
N LEU A 328 1.68 -5.16 17.79
CA LEU A 328 2.20 -4.99 19.15
C LEU A 328 3.42 -4.05 19.20
N VAL A 329 4.37 -4.21 18.28
CA VAL A 329 5.54 -3.33 18.17
C VAL A 329 5.12 -1.89 17.89
N LYS A 330 4.25 -1.67 16.89
CA LYS A 330 3.72 -0.34 16.55
C LYS A 330 2.99 0.29 17.74
N ARG A 331 2.17 -0.48 18.48
CA ARG A 331 1.50 0.00 19.70
C ARG A 331 2.49 0.39 20.80
N CYS A 332 3.50 -0.44 21.06
CA CYS A 332 4.52 -0.18 22.07
C CYS A 332 5.32 1.09 21.74
N LEU A 333 5.78 1.22 20.49
CA LEU A 333 6.50 2.40 20.01
C LEU A 333 5.63 3.66 20.14
N ARG A 334 4.36 3.61 19.72
CA ARG A 334 3.43 4.74 19.84
C ARG A 334 3.23 5.18 21.29
N THR A 335 3.04 4.24 22.23
CA THR A 335 2.90 4.57 23.65
C THR A 335 4.19 5.16 24.23
N SER A 336 5.36 4.64 23.83
CA SER A 336 6.65 5.16 24.26
C SER A 336 6.87 6.61 23.80
N GLU A 337 6.58 6.90 22.54
CA GLU A 337 6.67 8.25 21.98
C GLU A 337 5.73 9.23 22.68
N GLN A 338 4.48 8.82 22.94
CA GLN A 338 3.53 9.63 23.68
C GLN A 338 3.98 9.92 25.11
N THR A 339 4.55 8.91 25.78
CA THR A 339 5.08 9.05 27.14
C THR A 339 6.27 9.99 27.17
N ARG A 340 7.19 9.87 26.21
CA ARG A 340 8.34 10.77 26.06
C ARG A 340 7.88 12.21 25.79
N ALA A 341 6.91 12.40 24.90
CA ALA A 341 6.36 13.72 24.60
C ALA A 341 5.68 14.35 25.83
N ALA A 342 4.88 13.58 26.58
CA ALA A 342 4.24 14.04 27.81
C ALA A 342 5.27 14.41 28.89
N ALA A 343 6.31 13.60 29.08
CA ALA A 343 7.39 13.90 30.02
C ALA A 343 8.15 15.19 29.67
N ILE A 344 8.43 15.43 28.38
CA ILE A 344 9.05 16.68 27.91
C ILE A 344 8.13 17.87 28.16
N ALA A 345 6.84 17.75 27.83
CA ALA A 345 5.87 18.83 28.04
C ALA A 345 5.75 19.18 29.54
N VAL A 346 5.66 18.17 30.41
CA VAL A 346 5.67 18.34 31.87
C VAL A 346 6.96 19.03 32.32
N GLY A 347 8.13 18.53 31.92
CA GLY A 347 9.42 19.13 32.24
C GLY A 347 9.51 20.61 31.85
N LEU A 348 9.10 20.95 30.61
CA LEU A 348 9.05 22.33 30.13
C LEU A 348 8.13 23.21 30.98
N THR A 349 6.94 22.70 31.34
CA THR A 349 5.97 23.44 32.17
C THR A 349 6.52 23.74 33.56
N TYR A 350 7.29 22.82 34.16
CA TYR A 350 7.89 23.01 35.49
C TYR A 350 9.22 23.78 35.47
N SER A 351 9.95 23.79 34.36
CA SER A 351 11.21 24.56 34.20
C SER A 351 11.00 26.03 33.84
N VAL A 352 9.77 26.43 33.48
CA VAL A 352 9.41 27.82 33.15
C VAL A 352 8.75 28.56 34.32
N LEU A 353 8.55 27.90 35.47
CA LEU A 353 8.20 28.60 36.70
C LEU A 353 9.44 29.36 37.20
N PRO A 354 9.45 30.70 37.15
CA PRO A 354 10.53 31.46 37.77
C PRO A 354 10.50 31.15 39.25
N THR A 355 11.66 30.89 39.83
CA THR A 355 11.89 31.05 41.26
C THR A 355 11.50 32.48 41.64
N LEU A 356 10.28 32.65 42.14
CA LEU A 356 9.81 33.83 42.84
C LEU A 356 10.26 33.78 44.30
#